data_AF-A0A521NKL5-F1
#
_entry.id   AF-A0A521NKL5-F1
#
_cell.length_a   1.000
_cell.length_b   1.000
_cell.length_c   1.000
_cell.angle_alpha   90.00
_cell.angle_beta   90.00
_cell.angle_gamma   90.00
#
_symmetry.space_group_name_H-M   'P 1'
#
loop_
_entity.id
_entity.type
_entity.pdbx_description
1 polymer ?
#
loop_
_entity_poly.entity_id
_entity_poly.type
_entity_poly.pdbx_seq_one_letter_code
_entity_poly.pdbx_strand_id
1 'polypeptide(L)'
;MKFITLGPSGSNHEYVTRNYLAFHGIDRKAGVELAVDFEQGARAVLDGEADFLVQCAVHPATMATVAKYLEGLYVVDTFISPSQDLAIIRRKAAARSGTLAVMAPTLDYTDASRWDRIEYVATVAEVSRGLVEGKYDAGLGFVSVANAHADVLMVEEFIGTVDDAWIVYGRTKISGGQLLAWPDSPAAAIFHEMA
;
A
#
# COMPACT_ATOMS: atom_id res chain seq x y z
N MET A 1 -10.35 14.69 -12.62
CA MET A 1 -10.70 13.46 -11.85
C MET A 1 -9.78 13.41 -10.66
N LYS A 2 -10.30 13.10 -9.47
CA LYS A 2 -9.52 13.14 -8.24
C LYS A 2 -9.68 11.81 -7.49
N PHE A 3 -8.57 11.14 -7.30
CA PHE A 3 -8.47 9.96 -6.46
C PHE A 3 -7.95 10.39 -5.10
N ILE A 4 -8.49 9.79 -4.05
CA ILE A 4 -7.96 9.92 -2.69
C ILE A 4 -7.53 8.55 -2.20
N THR A 5 -6.45 8.49 -1.43
CA THR A 5 -5.94 7.25 -0.82
C THR A 5 -5.24 7.57 0.50
N LEU A 6 -4.85 6.54 1.25
CA LEU A 6 -4.18 6.72 2.53
C LEU A 6 -2.75 7.28 2.34
N GLY A 7 -2.45 8.36 3.04
CA GLY A 7 -1.09 8.90 3.17
C GLY A 7 -0.20 8.07 4.11
N PRO A 8 0.94 8.64 4.53
CA PRO A 8 1.54 9.90 4.06
C PRO A 8 2.13 9.76 2.65
N SER A 9 2.78 10.82 2.14
CA SER A 9 3.47 10.73 0.86
C SER A 9 4.62 9.73 0.91
N GLY A 10 4.83 9.01 -0.19
CA GLY A 10 5.76 7.89 -0.29
C GLY A 10 5.20 6.56 0.25
N SER A 11 3.93 6.52 0.68
CA SER A 11 3.29 5.28 1.12
C SER A 11 3.08 4.29 -0.03
N ASN A 12 2.85 3.01 0.32
CA ASN A 12 2.44 2.02 -0.66
C ASN A 12 1.08 2.35 -1.32
N HIS A 13 0.17 2.98 -0.58
CA HIS A 13 -1.13 3.42 -1.06
C HIS A 13 -1.01 4.49 -2.16
N GLU A 14 -0.15 5.50 -1.95
CA GLU A 14 0.14 6.50 -2.98
C GLU A 14 0.74 5.84 -4.23
N TYR A 15 1.75 4.99 -4.04
CA TYR A 15 2.44 4.30 -5.13
C TYR A 15 1.48 3.47 -5.99
N VAL A 16 0.69 2.58 -5.37
CA VAL A 16 -0.23 1.72 -6.10
C VAL A 16 -1.33 2.52 -6.78
N THR A 17 -1.85 3.55 -6.13
CA THR A 17 -2.85 4.45 -6.75
C THR A 17 -2.28 5.09 -8.01
N ARG A 18 -1.04 5.61 -7.97
CA ARG A 18 -0.40 6.20 -9.16
C ARG A 18 -0.20 5.18 -10.28
N ASN A 19 0.20 3.95 -9.94
CA ASN A 19 0.35 2.88 -10.93
C ASN A 19 -0.98 2.50 -11.58
N TYR A 20 -2.07 2.43 -10.80
CA TYR A 20 -3.41 2.20 -11.33
C TYR A 20 -3.83 3.31 -12.30
N LEU A 21 -3.57 4.58 -11.98
CA LEU A 21 -3.85 5.70 -12.91
C LEU A 21 -3.01 5.65 -14.19
N ALA A 22 -1.73 5.25 -14.08
CA ALA A 22 -0.85 5.07 -15.22
C ALA A 22 -1.31 3.91 -16.12
N PHE A 23 -1.74 2.79 -15.52
CA PHE A 23 -2.31 1.65 -16.24
C PHE A 23 -3.52 2.05 -17.10
N HIS A 24 -4.38 2.93 -16.58
CA HIS A 24 -5.50 3.48 -17.34
C HIS A 24 -5.14 4.64 -18.29
N GLY A 25 -3.87 5.08 -18.34
CA GLY A 25 -3.43 6.19 -19.18
C GLY A 25 -4.03 7.55 -18.79
N ILE A 26 -4.41 7.72 -17.52
CA ILE A 26 -5.05 8.93 -16.98
C ILE A 26 -4.21 9.64 -15.93
N ASP A 27 -2.98 9.21 -15.67
CA ASP A 27 -2.02 9.80 -14.72
C ASP A 27 -1.80 11.30 -14.92
N ARG A 28 -1.92 11.81 -16.15
CA ARG A 28 -1.80 13.25 -16.46
C ARG A 28 -3.09 14.04 -16.26
N LYS A 29 -4.23 13.36 -16.14
CA LYS A 29 -5.59 13.96 -16.05
C LYS A 29 -6.24 13.75 -14.69
N ALA A 30 -5.69 12.86 -13.88
CA ALA A 30 -6.15 12.51 -12.55
C ALA A 30 -5.16 12.99 -11.48
N GLY A 31 -5.67 13.59 -10.41
CA GLY A 31 -4.90 13.93 -9.21
C GLY A 31 -5.00 12.84 -8.14
N VAL A 32 -3.97 12.71 -7.31
CA VAL A 32 -3.97 11.86 -6.11
C VAL A 32 -3.88 12.76 -4.88
N GLU A 33 -4.87 12.69 -4.02
CA GLU A 33 -4.87 13.29 -2.69
C GLU A 33 -4.61 12.25 -1.60
N LEU A 34 -3.98 12.69 -0.52
CA LEU A 34 -3.58 11.82 0.58
C LEU A 34 -4.43 12.14 1.80
N ALA A 35 -5.24 11.18 2.22
CA ALA A 35 -6.02 11.24 3.45
C ALA A 35 -5.18 10.79 4.64
N VAL A 36 -5.50 11.32 5.82
CA VAL A 36 -4.91 10.87 7.09
C VAL A 36 -5.48 9.54 7.56
N ASP A 37 -6.72 9.24 7.15
CA ASP A 37 -7.41 7.98 7.40
C ASP A 37 -8.48 7.70 6.32
N PHE A 38 -9.06 6.49 6.34
CA PHE A 38 -10.10 6.11 5.38
C PHE A 38 -11.46 6.77 5.66
N GLU A 39 -11.69 7.31 6.85
CA GLU A 39 -12.91 8.03 7.15
C GLU A 39 -12.93 9.39 6.44
N GLN A 40 -11.82 10.12 6.49
CA GLN A 40 -11.61 11.32 5.69
C GLN A 40 -11.74 11.02 4.19
N GLY A 41 -11.09 9.96 3.72
CA GLY A 41 -11.16 9.55 2.31
C GLY A 41 -12.59 9.25 1.84
N ALA A 42 -13.34 8.49 2.62
CA ALA A 42 -14.73 8.15 2.33
C ALA A 42 -15.64 9.39 2.30
N ARG A 43 -15.51 10.27 3.30
CA ARG A 43 -16.29 11.52 3.37
C ARG A 43 -16.00 12.42 2.17
N ALA A 44 -14.73 12.60 1.81
CA ALA A 44 -14.36 13.40 0.64
C ALA A 44 -15.03 12.89 -0.65
N VAL A 45 -15.14 11.56 -0.82
CA VAL A 45 -15.89 10.98 -1.96
C VAL A 45 -17.39 11.24 -1.83
N LEU A 46 -17.99 11.07 -0.65
CA LEU A 46 -19.43 11.28 -0.44
C LEU A 46 -19.84 12.75 -0.63
N ASP A 47 -18.99 13.69 -0.20
CA ASP A 47 -19.21 15.13 -0.26
C ASP A 47 -18.89 15.72 -1.65
N GLY A 48 -18.35 14.91 -2.57
CA GLY A 48 -17.98 15.35 -3.92
C GLY A 48 -16.64 16.08 -4.01
N GLU A 49 -15.86 16.10 -2.93
CA GLU A 49 -14.52 16.69 -2.88
C GLU A 49 -13.46 15.82 -3.56
N ALA A 50 -13.71 14.50 -3.66
CA ALA A 50 -12.98 13.52 -4.44
C ALA A 50 -13.94 12.66 -5.28
N ASP A 51 -13.43 12.03 -6.33
CA ASP A 51 -14.23 11.16 -7.21
C ASP A 51 -14.18 9.69 -6.78
N PHE A 52 -12.99 9.23 -6.38
CA PHE A 52 -12.74 7.83 -6.04
C PHE A 52 -11.83 7.69 -4.82
N LEU A 53 -12.06 6.66 -4.01
CA LEU A 53 -11.16 6.25 -2.92
C LEU A 53 -10.47 4.93 -3.29
N VAL A 54 -9.16 4.85 -3.11
CA VAL A 54 -8.38 3.62 -3.33
C VAL A 54 -7.88 3.07 -2.00
N GLN A 55 -8.13 1.78 -1.74
CA GLN A 55 -7.79 1.10 -0.48
C GLN A 55 -7.27 -0.32 -0.75
N CYS A 56 -6.22 -0.71 -0.05
CA CYS A 56 -5.74 -2.09 -0.05
C CYS A 56 -6.77 -3.02 0.63
N ALA A 57 -7.14 -4.14 -0.01
CA ALA A 57 -8.19 -5.04 0.48
C ALA A 57 -7.87 -5.67 1.84
N VAL A 58 -6.58 -5.90 2.14
CA VAL A 58 -6.13 -6.47 3.42
C VAL A 58 -5.87 -5.42 4.50
N HIS A 59 -6.13 -4.14 4.23
CA HIS A 59 -5.97 -3.10 5.24
C HIS A 59 -6.99 -3.30 6.39
N PRO A 60 -6.60 -3.15 7.68
CA PRO A 60 -7.49 -3.39 8.82
C PRO A 60 -8.80 -2.55 8.80
N ALA A 61 -8.75 -1.37 8.18
CA ALA A 61 -9.91 -0.47 8.05
C ALA A 61 -10.90 -0.86 6.93
N THR A 62 -10.59 -1.83 6.07
CA THR A 62 -11.41 -2.14 4.89
C THR A 62 -12.81 -2.61 5.27
N MET A 63 -12.92 -3.49 6.26
CA MET A 63 -14.24 -3.96 6.77
C MET A 63 -15.10 -2.77 7.23
N ALA A 64 -14.51 -1.86 8.01
CA ALA A 64 -15.21 -0.69 8.53
C ALA A 64 -15.61 0.27 7.40
N THR A 65 -14.76 0.44 6.39
CA THR A 65 -15.03 1.30 5.23
C THR A 65 -16.27 0.82 4.47
N VAL A 66 -16.35 -0.48 4.18
CA VAL A 66 -17.50 -1.07 3.48
C VAL A 66 -18.77 -1.01 4.33
N ALA A 67 -18.68 -1.40 5.61
CA ALA A 67 -19.87 -1.51 6.47
C ALA A 67 -20.46 -0.14 6.85
N LYS A 68 -19.60 0.84 7.18
CA LYS A 68 -20.03 2.18 7.62
C LYS A 68 -20.65 3.00 6.50
N TYR A 69 -20.18 2.82 5.27
CA TYR A 69 -20.61 3.60 4.10
C TYR A 69 -21.37 2.76 3.07
N LEU A 70 -22.09 1.73 3.54
CA LEU A 70 -22.88 0.80 2.73
C LEU A 70 -23.79 1.50 1.70
N GLU A 71 -24.34 2.65 2.09
CA GLU A 71 -25.09 3.53 1.21
C GLU A 71 -24.22 4.73 0.81
N GLY A 72 -24.05 4.94 -0.50
CA GLY A 72 -23.34 6.09 -1.06
C GLY A 72 -21.87 5.84 -1.42
N LEU A 73 -21.18 4.87 -0.82
CA LEU A 73 -19.81 4.51 -1.19
C LEU A 73 -19.74 3.04 -1.62
N TYR A 74 -19.66 2.82 -2.92
CA TYR A 74 -19.72 1.49 -3.53
C TYR A 74 -18.36 1.07 -4.05
N VAL A 75 -18.06 -0.22 -3.98
CA VAL A 75 -16.95 -0.79 -4.75
C VAL A 75 -17.30 -0.67 -6.23
N VAL A 76 -16.42 0.00 -6.98
CA VAL A 76 -16.57 0.26 -8.42
C VAL A 76 -15.45 -0.34 -9.26
N ASP A 77 -14.37 -0.79 -8.64
CA ASP A 77 -13.36 -1.58 -9.33
C ASP A 77 -12.54 -2.38 -8.31
N THR A 78 -11.87 -3.43 -8.77
CA THR A 78 -10.86 -4.16 -8.02
C THR A 78 -9.71 -4.56 -8.93
N PHE A 79 -8.49 -4.54 -8.39
CA PHE A 79 -7.30 -4.91 -9.16
C PHE A 79 -6.24 -5.53 -8.25
N ILE A 80 -5.28 -6.24 -8.85
CA ILE A 80 -4.11 -6.78 -8.16
C ILE A 80 -2.92 -5.92 -8.54
N SER A 81 -2.12 -5.52 -7.56
CA SER A 81 -0.90 -4.75 -7.81
C SER A 81 0.21 -5.18 -6.86
N PRO A 82 1.46 -5.26 -7.36
CA PRO A 82 2.61 -5.38 -6.49
C PRO A 82 2.75 -4.12 -5.64
N SER A 83 3.22 -4.30 -4.41
CA SER A 83 3.70 -3.23 -3.54
C SER A 83 4.96 -2.56 -4.11
N GLN A 84 5.43 -1.49 -3.46
CA GLN A 84 6.83 -1.10 -3.60
C GLN A 84 7.76 -2.23 -3.15
N ASP A 85 8.97 -2.26 -3.71
CA ASP A 85 10.02 -3.18 -3.27
C ASP A 85 10.39 -2.92 -1.80
N LEU A 86 10.39 -3.99 -1.02
CA LEU A 86 10.76 -4.01 0.39
C LEU A 86 12.16 -4.61 0.58
N ALA A 87 12.82 -4.16 1.63
CA ALA A 87 14.09 -4.70 2.07
C ALA A 87 14.30 -4.48 3.57
N ILE A 88 15.17 -5.30 4.17
CA ILE A 88 15.86 -4.93 5.40
C ILE A 88 16.95 -3.94 5.03
N ILE A 89 16.83 -2.73 5.57
CA ILE A 89 17.70 -1.59 5.31
C ILE A 89 18.45 -1.25 6.59
N ARG A 90 19.74 -0.93 6.45
CA ARG A 90 20.61 -0.55 7.55
C ARG A 90 21.29 0.79 7.28
N ARG A 91 21.54 1.57 8.32
CA ARG A 91 22.43 2.73 8.26
C ARG A 91 23.89 2.29 8.21
N LYS A 92 24.66 2.79 7.24
CA LYS A 92 26.06 2.40 7.01
C LYS A 92 26.99 2.69 8.18
N ALA A 93 26.76 3.80 8.88
CA ALA A 93 27.59 4.24 10.00
C ALA A 93 27.20 3.63 11.36
N ALA A 94 26.09 2.88 11.42
CA ALA A 94 25.61 2.29 12.66
C ALA A 94 26.38 1.00 13.00
N ALA A 95 26.70 0.82 14.28
CA ALA A 95 27.10 -0.49 14.76
C ALA A 95 25.97 -1.49 14.55
N ARG A 96 26.29 -2.78 14.41
CA ARG A 96 25.26 -3.81 14.23
C ARG A 96 24.40 -3.88 15.50
N SER A 97 23.23 -3.24 15.47
CA SER A 97 22.23 -3.38 16.52
C SER A 97 21.37 -4.62 16.25
N GLY A 98 20.94 -5.28 17.33
CA GLY A 98 19.97 -6.37 17.28
C GLY A 98 18.52 -5.88 17.25
N THR A 99 18.27 -4.59 16.98
CA THR A 99 16.92 -4.03 16.91
C THR A 99 16.47 -3.81 15.47
N LEU A 100 15.26 -4.26 15.13
CA LEU A 100 14.63 -4.01 13.83
C LEU A 100 13.35 -3.18 14.00
N ALA A 101 13.28 -2.04 13.34
CA ALA A 101 12.04 -1.27 13.20
C ALA A 101 11.17 -1.83 12.05
N VAL A 102 9.91 -2.16 12.32
CA VAL A 102 8.99 -2.75 11.32
C VAL A 102 7.56 -2.26 11.48
N MET A 103 6.80 -2.31 10.40
CA MET A 103 5.33 -2.31 10.47
C MET A 103 4.87 -3.74 10.76
N ALA A 104 3.95 -3.95 11.71
CA ALA A 104 3.68 -5.30 12.24
C ALA A 104 3.41 -6.39 11.17
N PRO A 105 2.55 -6.18 10.15
CA PRO A 105 2.34 -7.16 9.08
C PRO A 105 3.58 -7.53 8.26
N THR A 106 4.60 -6.67 8.20
CA THR A 106 5.80 -6.93 7.40
C THR A 106 6.83 -7.77 8.14
N LEU A 107 6.66 -8.01 9.45
CA LEU A 107 7.59 -8.83 10.22
C LEU A 107 7.66 -10.26 9.68
N ASP A 108 6.54 -10.80 9.19
CA ASP A 108 6.45 -12.15 8.63
C ASP A 108 7.18 -12.31 7.27
N TYR A 109 7.71 -11.21 6.72
CA TYR A 109 8.52 -11.25 5.49
C TYR A 109 10.00 -11.55 5.76
N THR A 110 10.41 -11.63 7.03
CA THR A 110 11.80 -11.86 7.45
C THR A 110 11.86 -12.84 8.61
N ASP A 111 13.00 -13.48 8.80
CA ASP A 111 13.26 -14.25 10.02
C ASP A 111 13.48 -13.32 11.23
N ALA A 112 12.42 -13.16 12.03
CA ALA A 112 12.42 -12.32 13.23
C ALA A 112 13.38 -12.82 14.32
N SER A 113 13.74 -14.11 14.32
CA SER A 113 14.59 -14.71 15.37
C SER A 113 16.04 -14.19 15.36
N ARG A 114 16.45 -13.53 14.27
CA ARG A 114 17.77 -12.91 14.11
C ARG A 114 17.93 -11.57 14.83
N TRP A 115 16.86 -11.07 15.45
CA TRP A 115 16.81 -9.77 16.11
C TRP A 115 16.53 -9.93 17.61
N ASP A 116 17.35 -9.28 18.43
CA ASP A 116 17.18 -9.22 19.88
C ASP A 116 15.90 -8.47 20.28
N ARG A 117 15.49 -7.48 19.47
CA ARG A 117 14.31 -6.64 19.73
C ARG A 117 13.61 -6.21 18.45
N ILE A 118 12.28 -6.22 18.47
CA ILE A 118 11.45 -5.64 17.42
C ILE A 118 10.84 -4.33 17.93
N GLU A 119 10.96 -3.27 17.13
CA GLU A 119 10.25 -2.00 17.35
C GLU A 119 9.12 -1.85 16.32
N TYR A 120 7.89 -1.81 16.80
CA TYR A 120 6.72 -1.64 15.95
C TYR A 120 6.48 -0.17 15.63
N VAL A 121 6.29 0.11 14.34
CA VAL A 121 6.04 1.43 13.77
C VAL A 121 4.74 1.36 12.97
N ALA A 122 4.02 2.48 12.83
CA ALA A 122 2.67 2.46 12.24
C ALA A 122 2.70 2.16 10.73
N THR A 123 3.73 2.62 10.00
CA THR A 123 3.85 2.38 8.55
C THR A 123 5.29 2.12 8.10
N VAL A 124 5.46 1.41 6.98
CA VAL A 124 6.76 1.22 6.31
C VAL A 124 7.40 2.55 5.88
N ALA A 125 6.58 3.53 5.50
CA ALA A 125 7.06 4.88 5.15
C ALA A 125 7.71 5.57 6.37
N GLU A 126 7.13 5.41 7.57
CA GLU A 126 7.70 5.93 8.81
C GLU A 126 8.97 5.22 9.23
N VAL A 127 9.05 3.89 9.05
CA VAL A 127 10.31 3.14 9.25
C VAL A 127 11.40 3.71 8.33
N SER A 128 11.09 3.87 7.05
CA SER A 128 12.02 4.38 6.03
C SER A 128 12.50 5.80 6.37
N ARG A 129 11.60 6.69 6.80
CA ARG A 129 11.96 8.03 7.29
C ARG A 129 12.86 7.97 8.53
N GLY A 130 12.50 7.14 9.51
CA GLY A 130 13.30 6.99 10.73
C GLY A 130 14.71 6.46 10.47
N LEU A 131 14.88 5.61 9.45
CA LEU A 131 16.19 5.17 8.98
C LEU A 131 17.02 6.32 8.40
N VAL A 132 16.43 7.19 7.59
CA VAL A 132 17.12 8.38 7.04
C VAL A 132 17.49 9.37 8.15
N GLU A 133 16.59 9.60 9.10
CA GLU A 133 16.77 10.55 10.22
C GLU A 133 17.71 10.03 11.32
N GLY A 134 18.10 8.76 11.30
CA GLY A 134 18.97 8.17 12.32
C GLY A 134 18.25 7.77 13.59
N LYS A 135 16.91 7.70 13.58
CA LYS A 135 16.10 7.16 14.66
C LYS A 135 16.29 5.65 14.79
N TYR A 136 16.54 4.97 13.67
CA TYR A 136 16.70 3.53 13.58
C TYR A 136 18.02 3.16 12.91
N ASP A 137 18.70 2.14 13.44
CA ASP A 137 19.90 1.58 12.82
C ASP A 137 19.57 0.58 11.72
N ALA A 138 18.50 -0.19 11.89
CA ALA A 138 17.98 -1.15 10.93
C ALA A 138 16.45 -1.17 10.94
N GLY A 139 15.85 -1.42 9.78
CA GLY A 139 14.40 -1.49 9.64
C GLY A 139 13.96 -2.08 8.30
N LEU A 140 12.73 -2.58 8.27
CA LEU A 140 12.10 -3.02 7.03
C LEU A 140 11.46 -1.81 6.34
N GLY A 141 12.02 -1.41 5.21
CA GLY A 141 11.65 -0.19 4.51
C GLY A 141 11.63 -0.35 2.99
N PHE A 142 11.35 0.75 2.29
CA PHE A 142 11.30 0.76 0.83
C PHE A 142 12.70 0.84 0.21
N VAL A 143 12.98 -0.03 -0.75
CA VAL A 143 14.25 -0.02 -1.52
C VAL A 143 14.48 1.31 -2.22
N SER A 144 13.41 1.97 -2.69
CA SER A 144 13.44 3.30 -3.29
C SER A 144 14.09 4.34 -2.36
N VAL A 145 13.84 4.27 -1.05
CA VAL A 145 14.41 5.17 -0.05
C VAL A 145 15.89 4.85 0.19
N ALA A 146 16.27 3.58 0.27
CA ALA A 146 17.68 3.19 0.37
C ALA A 146 18.50 3.67 -0.84
N ASN A 147 17.94 3.57 -2.05
CA ASN A 147 18.58 4.05 -3.27
C ASN A 147 18.71 5.58 -3.30
N ALA A 148 17.67 6.30 -2.87
CA ALA A 148 17.69 7.76 -2.80
C ALA A 148 18.69 8.31 -1.75
N HIS A 149 18.97 7.53 -0.71
CA HIS A 149 19.89 7.88 0.38
C HIS A 149 21.06 6.89 0.48
N ALA A 150 21.61 6.49 -0.68
CA ALA A 150 22.66 5.49 -0.77
C ALA A 150 23.99 5.93 -0.14
N ASP A 151 24.16 7.20 0.21
CA ASP A 151 25.28 7.72 0.98
C ASP A 151 25.23 7.28 2.46
N VAL A 152 24.03 7.13 3.03
CA VAL A 152 23.83 6.80 4.46
C VAL A 152 23.15 5.45 4.70
N LEU A 153 22.39 4.92 3.74
CA LEU A 153 21.67 3.66 3.84
C LEU A 153 22.26 2.58 2.93
N MET A 154 22.04 1.32 3.30
CA MET A 154 22.31 0.16 2.47
C MET A 154 21.20 -0.89 2.61
N VAL A 155 20.93 -1.60 1.52
CA VAL A 155 20.11 -2.82 1.55
C VAL A 155 20.95 -3.95 2.12
N GLU A 156 20.55 -4.50 3.27
CA GLU A 156 21.16 -5.69 3.86
C GLU A 156 20.54 -6.96 3.29
N GLU A 157 19.21 -6.95 3.07
CA GLU A 157 18.46 -8.09 2.55
C GLU A 157 17.31 -7.59 1.68
N PHE A 158 17.26 -8.02 0.42
CA PHE A 158 16.17 -7.70 -0.50
C PHE A 158 15.01 -8.69 -0.31
N ILE A 159 13.79 -8.18 -0.19
CA ILE A 159 12.57 -8.98 -0.01
C ILE A 159 11.77 -8.99 -1.32
N GLY A 160 11.62 -7.83 -1.96
CA GLY A 160 10.82 -7.66 -3.18
C GLY A 160 9.41 -7.14 -2.90
N THR A 161 8.47 -7.47 -3.78
CA THR A 161 7.09 -6.98 -3.72
C THR A 161 6.13 -8.03 -3.19
N VAL A 162 5.03 -7.57 -2.58
CA VAL A 162 3.86 -8.40 -2.28
C VAL A 162 2.72 -7.99 -3.22
N ASP A 163 2.09 -8.98 -3.85
CA ASP A 163 0.89 -8.73 -4.65
C ASP A 163 -0.34 -8.65 -3.73
N ASP A 164 -0.94 -7.47 -3.68
CA ASP A 164 -2.15 -7.21 -2.90
C ASP A 164 -3.35 -7.03 -3.84
N ALA A 165 -4.53 -7.43 -3.37
CA ALA A 165 -5.79 -6.99 -3.96
C ALA A 165 -6.13 -5.57 -3.48
N TRP A 166 -6.66 -4.75 -4.38
CA TRP A 166 -7.02 -3.36 -4.16
C TRP A 166 -8.46 -3.11 -4.55
N ILE A 167 -9.07 -2.14 -3.88
CA ILE A 167 -10.47 -1.77 -4.03
C ILE A 167 -10.52 -0.29 -4.42
N VAL A 168 -11.29 0.01 -5.46
CA VAL A 168 -11.67 1.36 -5.83
C VAL A 168 -13.11 1.58 -5.44
N TYR A 169 -13.37 2.64 -4.69
CA TYR A 169 -14.70 3.05 -4.29
C TYR A 169 -15.16 4.30 -5.06
N GLY A 170 -16.46 4.41 -5.31
CA GLY A 170 -17.10 5.56 -5.92
C GLY A 170 -18.56 5.71 -5.51
N ARG A 171 -19.22 6.79 -5.96
CA ARG A 171 -20.60 7.14 -5.55
C ARG A 171 -21.70 6.34 -6.25
N THR A 172 -21.39 5.67 -7.35
CA THR A 172 -22.39 5.00 -8.19
C THR A 172 -22.21 3.50 -8.12
N LYS A 173 -23.26 2.78 -7.72
CA LYS A 173 -23.26 1.31 -7.73
C LYS A 173 -23.25 0.81 -9.17
N ILE A 174 -22.27 -0.04 -9.51
CA ILE A 174 -22.09 -0.50 -10.89
C ILE A 174 -22.52 -1.96 -11.15
N SER A 175 -22.64 -2.79 -10.12
CA SER A 175 -22.85 -4.24 -10.32
C SER A 175 -24.22 -4.60 -10.87
N GLY A 176 -25.24 -3.76 -10.69
CA GLY A 176 -26.61 -4.08 -11.08
C GLY A 176 -27.17 -5.36 -10.42
N GLY A 177 -26.56 -5.82 -9.33
CA GLY A 177 -26.87 -7.11 -8.69
C GLY A 177 -26.27 -8.34 -9.38
N GLN A 178 -25.38 -8.15 -10.35
CA GLN A 178 -24.66 -9.22 -11.06
C GLN A 178 -23.22 -9.34 -10.54
N LEU A 179 -22.60 -10.49 -10.81
CA LEU A 179 -21.16 -10.66 -10.60
C LEU A 179 -20.39 -9.80 -11.61
N LEU A 180 -19.51 -8.95 -11.11
CA LEU A 180 -18.49 -8.28 -11.90
C LEU A 180 -17.15 -8.92 -11.55
N ALA A 181 -16.49 -9.50 -12.54
CA ALA A 181 -15.19 -10.14 -12.42
C ALA A 181 -14.46 -10.02 -13.76
N TRP A 182 -13.18 -10.38 -13.79
CA TRP A 182 -12.39 -10.48 -15.01
C TRP A 182 -12.51 -11.91 -15.57
N PRO A 183 -13.42 -12.17 -16.55
CA PRO A 183 -13.66 -13.52 -17.06
C PRO A 183 -12.44 -14.12 -17.75
N ASP A 184 -11.61 -13.28 -18.38
CA ASP A 184 -10.38 -13.70 -19.08
C ASP A 184 -9.13 -13.48 -18.22
N SER A 185 -9.25 -13.55 -16.90
CA SER A 185 -8.12 -13.37 -15.98
C SER A 185 -7.11 -14.51 -16.09
N PRO A 186 -5.83 -14.30 -15.69
CA PRO A 186 -4.85 -15.38 -15.60
C PRO A 186 -5.33 -16.56 -14.74
N ALA A 187 -6.10 -16.28 -13.69
CA ALA A 187 -6.71 -17.33 -12.86
C ALA A 187 -7.79 -18.11 -13.63
N ALA A 188 -8.61 -17.44 -14.44
CA ALA A 188 -9.63 -18.10 -15.26
C ALA A 188 -9.01 -19.07 -16.28
N ALA A 189 -7.87 -18.70 -16.90
CA ALA A 189 -7.14 -19.60 -17.78
C ALA A 189 -6.74 -20.91 -17.08
N ILE A 190 -6.22 -20.82 -15.85
CA ILE A 190 -5.86 -21.98 -15.02
C ILE A 190 -7.10 -22.83 -14.71
N PHE A 191 -8.21 -22.19 -14.30
CA PHE A 191 -9.45 -22.91 -13.99
C PHE A 191 -9.97 -23.70 -15.20
N HIS A 192 -9.88 -23.13 -16.39
CA HIS A 192 -10.32 -23.77 -17.63
C HIS A 192 -9.39 -24.90 -18.09
N GLU A 193 -8.09 -24.81 -17.84
CA GLU A 193 -7.15 -25.92 -18.09
C GLU A 193 -7.37 -27.11 -17.14
N MET A 194 -7.87 -26.84 -15.93
CA MET A 194 -8.12 -27.86 -14.90
C MET A 194 -9.49 -28.55 -15.02
N ALA A 195 -10.41 -28.01 -15.82
CA ALA A 195 -11.78 -28.51 -15.99
C ALA A 195 -11.88 -29.54 -17.12
#